data_AF-A0A7Y2U754-F1
#
_entry.id   AF-A0A7Y2U754-F1
#
_cell.length_a   1.000
_cell.length_b   1.000
_cell.length_c   1.000
_cell.angle_alpha   90.00
_cell.angle_beta   90.00
_cell.angle_gamma   90.00
#
_symmetry.space_group_name_H-M   'P 1'
#
loop_
_entity.id
_entity.type
_entity.pdbx_description
1 polymer ?
#
loop_
_entity_poly.entity_id
_entity_poly.type
_entity_poly.pdbx_seq_one_letter_code
_entity_poly.pdbx_strand_id
1 'polypeptide(L)'
;MLRRRILHHVRLVLVLCAGLVLGSVVGGVYYLNQSGLNDQLRDRIAQELENLGVVADFQSLRFEPTKGLIATGVRIYADDSREDVVARLEHLVIDVD
;
A
#
# COMPACT_ATOMS: atom_id res chain seq x y z
N MET A 1 -30.69 -43.27 -5.88
CA MET A 1 -30.82 -41.85 -6.29
C MET A 1 -30.15 -40.84 -5.33
N LEU A 2 -29.88 -41.19 -4.05
CA LEU A 2 -29.25 -40.27 -3.07
C LEU A 2 -27.80 -39.82 -3.40
N ARG A 3 -26.96 -40.69 -3.97
CA ARG A 3 -25.53 -40.39 -4.22
C ARG A 3 -25.28 -39.20 -5.16
N ARG A 4 -26.17 -38.95 -6.13
CA ARG A 4 -26.04 -37.80 -7.05
C ARG A 4 -26.27 -36.47 -6.33
N ARG A 5 -27.25 -36.37 -5.42
CA ARG A 5 -27.53 -35.13 -4.67
C ARG A 5 -26.38 -34.73 -3.75
N ILE A 6 -25.76 -35.71 -3.08
CA ILE A 6 -24.61 -35.46 -2.20
C ILE A 6 -23.41 -34.96 -3.02
N LEU A 7 -23.15 -35.55 -4.19
CA LEU A 7 -22.09 -35.10 -5.10
C LEU A 7 -22.30 -33.64 -5.55
N HIS A 8 -23.55 -33.27 -5.86
CA HIS A 8 -23.89 -31.89 -6.24
C HIS A 8 -23.68 -30.90 -5.08
N HIS A 9 -24.08 -31.25 -3.86
CA HIS A 9 -23.85 -30.40 -2.69
C HIS A 9 -22.36 -30.24 -2.36
N VAL A 10 -21.58 -31.33 -2.40
CA VAL A 10 -20.12 -31.27 -2.18
C VAL A 10 -19.44 -30.39 -3.23
N ARG A 11 -19.82 -30.52 -4.50
CA ARG A 11 -19.26 -29.71 -5.59
C ARG A 11 -19.62 -28.24 -5.45
N LEU A 12 -20.84 -27.93 -5.01
CA LEU A 12 -21.30 -26.56 -4.77
C LEU A 12 -20.55 -25.91 -3.61
N VAL A 13 -20.37 -26.62 -2.50
CA VAL A 13 -19.58 -26.15 -1.35
C VAL A 13 -18.12 -25.89 -1.76
N LEU A 14 -17.52 -26.78 -2.55
CA LEU A 14 -16.13 -26.65 -2.99
C LEU A 14 -15.94 -25.40 -3.87
N VAL A 15 -16.86 -25.15 -4.81
CA VAL A 15 -16.85 -23.94 -5.65
C VAL A 15 -17.02 -22.67 -4.80
N LEU A 16 -17.90 -22.70 -3.78
CA LEU A 16 -18.10 -21.58 -2.87
C LEU A 16 -16.84 -21.27 -2.04
N CYS A 17 -16.18 -22.29 -1.50
CA CYS A 17 -14.92 -22.13 -0.77
C CYS A 17 -13.82 -21.60 -1.69
N ALA A 18 -13.68 -22.13 -2.91
CA ALA A 18 -12.70 -21.64 -3.87
C ALA A 18 -12.95 -20.17 -4.25
N GLY A 19 -14.21 -19.80 -4.45
CA GLY A 19 -14.62 -18.42 -4.72
C GLY A 19 -14.31 -17.47 -3.56
N LEU A 20 -14.54 -17.89 -2.31
CA LEU A 20 -14.22 -17.09 -1.12
C LEU A 20 -12.71 -16.89 -0.95
N VAL A 21 -11.90 -17.92 -1.19
CA VAL A 21 -10.44 -17.81 -1.10
C VAL A 21 -9.89 -16.88 -2.18
N LEU A 22 -10.36 -17.02 -3.43
CA LEU A 22 -9.94 -16.12 -4.50
C LEU A 22 -10.41 -14.68 -4.24
N GLY A 23 -11.65 -14.52 -3.80
CA GLY A 23 -12.21 -13.21 -3.45
C GLY A 23 -11.48 -12.55 -2.29
N SER A 24 -11.07 -13.30 -1.26
CA SER A 24 -10.32 -12.75 -0.14
C SER A 24 -8.89 -12.39 -0.50
N VAL A 25 -8.24 -13.15 -1.40
CA VAL A 25 -6.89 -12.81 -1.89
C VAL A 25 -6.95 -11.55 -2.74
N VAL A 26 -7.85 -11.49 -3.73
CA VAL A 26 -7.97 -10.31 -4.61
C VAL A 26 -8.43 -9.09 -3.81
N GLY A 27 -9.44 -9.25 -2.95
CA GLY A 27 -9.94 -8.20 -2.08
C GLY A 27 -8.90 -7.74 -1.06
N GLY A 28 -8.13 -8.66 -0.49
CA GLY A 28 -7.04 -8.37 0.44
C GLY A 28 -5.90 -7.61 -0.23
N VAL A 29 -5.47 -8.04 -1.41
CA VAL A 29 -4.45 -7.33 -2.21
C VAL A 29 -4.95 -5.94 -2.61
N TYR A 30 -6.20 -5.82 -3.06
CA TYR A 30 -6.81 -4.54 -3.40
C TYR A 30 -6.91 -3.61 -2.18
N TYR A 31 -7.34 -4.14 -1.03
CA TYR A 31 -7.45 -3.40 0.22
C TYR A 31 -6.08 -2.90 0.72
N LEU A 32 -5.06 -3.76 0.68
CA LEU A 32 -3.68 -3.40 1.04
C LEU A 32 -3.10 -2.35 0.09
N ASN A 33 -3.43 -2.42 -1.21
CA ASN A 33 -2.99 -1.42 -2.18
C ASN A 33 -3.69 -0.07 -1.97
N GLN A 34 -5.00 -0.10 -1.70
CA GLN A 34 -5.81 1.11 -1.57
C GLN A 34 -5.58 1.83 -0.23
N SER A 35 -5.24 1.10 0.84
CA SER A 35 -4.93 1.68 2.14
C SER A 35 -3.58 2.42 2.16
N GLY A 36 -2.76 2.29 1.12
CA GLY A 36 -1.40 2.82 1.11
C GLY A 36 -0.49 2.06 2.09
N LEU A 37 0.82 2.37 2.08
CA LEU A 37 1.69 1.94 3.16
C LEU A 37 1.24 2.65 4.44
N ASN A 38 1.05 1.87 5.51
CA ASN A 38 0.55 2.32 6.81
C ASN A 38 1.25 3.62 7.27
N ASP A 39 0.54 4.53 7.97
CA ASP A 39 1.09 5.84 8.39
C ASP A 39 2.43 5.70 9.15
N GLN A 40 2.59 4.62 9.93
CA GLN A 40 3.85 4.28 10.61
C GLN A 40 5.06 4.11 9.67
N LEU A 41 4.83 3.54 8.49
CA LEU A 41 5.88 3.34 7.48
C LEU A 41 6.22 4.66 6.80
N ARG A 42 5.20 5.52 6.60
CA ARG A 42 5.37 6.88 6.07
C ARG A 42 6.20 7.75 7.01
N ASP A 43 5.91 7.68 8.30
CA ASP A 43 6.66 8.40 9.34
C ASP A 43 8.10 7.90 9.45
N ARG A 44 8.33 6.59 9.34
CA ARG A 44 9.69 6.03 9.30
C ARG A 44 10.49 6.53 8.12
N ILE A 45 9.90 6.54 6.92
CA ILE A 45 10.58 7.05 5.73
C ILE A 45 10.87 8.54 5.87
N ALA A 46 9.93 9.32 6.41
CA ALA A 46 10.14 10.75 6.69
C ALA A 46 11.30 10.96 7.67
N GLN A 47 11.34 10.17 8.76
CA GLN A 47 12.43 10.20 9.74
C GLN A 47 13.78 9.82 9.12
N GLU A 48 13.81 8.84 8.23
CA GLU A 48 15.03 8.45 7.52
C GLU A 48 15.51 9.58 6.60
N LEU A 49 14.60 10.25 5.89
CA LEU A 49 14.94 11.43 5.08
C LEU A 49 15.43 12.59 5.96
N GLU A 50 14.81 12.82 7.12
CA GLU A 50 15.27 13.83 8.09
C GLU A 50 16.69 13.52 8.58
N ASN A 51 17.00 12.25 8.86
CA ASN A 51 18.35 11.81 9.22
C ASN A 51 19.37 12.05 8.09
N LEU A 52 18.92 12.08 6.84
CA LEU A 52 19.73 12.43 5.66
C LEU A 52 19.78 13.96 5.42
N GLY A 53 19.17 14.77 6.28
CA GLY A 53 19.13 16.23 6.19
C GLY A 53 18.01 16.78 5.30
N VAL A 54 17.03 15.95 4.93
CA VAL A 54 15.88 16.34 4.11
C VAL A 54 14.61 16.26 4.93
N VAL A 55 14.12 17.40 5.39
CA VAL A 55 12.83 17.48 6.10
C VAL A 55 11.71 17.40 5.08
N ALA A 56 11.02 16.25 5.03
CA ALA A 56 9.96 16.01 4.08
C ALA A 56 8.70 15.42 4.73
N ASP A 57 7.54 15.83 4.22
CA ASP A 57 6.25 15.22 4.53
C ASP A 57 5.59 14.73 3.24
N PHE A 58 4.86 13.63 3.33
CA PHE A 58 4.25 12.94 2.20
C PHE A 58 2.75 12.82 2.44
N GLN A 59 1.91 12.98 1.42
CA GLN A 59 0.47 12.75 1.59
C GLN A 59 0.11 11.25 1.52
N SER A 60 0.75 10.52 0.61
CA SER A 60 0.60 9.07 0.50
C SER A 60 1.90 8.44 0.06
N LEU A 61 2.16 7.22 0.53
CA LEU A 61 3.31 6.41 0.16
C LEU A 61 2.82 5.05 -0.31
N ARG A 62 3.22 4.63 -1.50
CA ARG A 62 2.82 3.34 -2.10
C ARG A 62 4.04 2.57 -2.57
N PHE A 63 4.02 1.27 -2.39
CA PHE A 63 5.02 0.38 -2.95
C PHE A 63 4.54 -0.14 -4.31
N GLU A 64 5.28 0.13 -5.36
CA GLU A 64 5.07 -0.44 -6.68
C GLU A 64 6.24 -1.40 -6.99
N PRO A 65 6.01 -2.72 -7.14
CA PRO A 65 7.09 -3.71 -7.27
C PRO A 65 8.07 -3.45 -8.41
N THR A 66 7.65 -2.74 -9.46
CA THR A 66 8.45 -2.42 -10.63
C THR A 66 9.12 -1.05 -10.56
N LYS A 67 8.68 -0.16 -9.66
CA LYS A 67 9.14 1.23 -9.58
C LYS A 67 9.65 1.65 -8.20
N GLY A 68 9.58 0.78 -7.20
CA GLY A 68 9.99 1.09 -5.82
C GLY A 68 8.91 1.84 -5.03
N LEU A 69 9.34 2.74 -4.15
CA LEU A 69 8.47 3.53 -3.29
C LEU A 69 8.05 4.81 -3.99
N ILE A 70 6.75 5.00 -4.18
CA ILE A 70 6.16 6.18 -4.79
C ILE A 70 5.51 7.01 -3.70
N ALA A 71 6.08 8.18 -3.44
CA ALA A 71 5.50 9.20 -2.59
C ALA A 71 4.72 10.22 -3.44
N THR A 72 3.52 10.59 -2.98
CA THR A 72 2.70 11.63 -3.63
C THR A 72 2.43 12.79 -2.68
N GLY A 73 2.31 13.99 -3.23
CA GLY A 73 2.04 15.19 -2.44
C GLY A 73 3.18 15.49 -1.46
N VAL A 74 4.41 15.40 -1.95
CA VAL A 74 5.62 15.61 -1.15
C VAL A 74 5.80 17.09 -0.91
N ARG A 75 6.06 17.46 0.35
CA ARG A 75 6.44 18.80 0.78
C ARG A 75 7.83 18.72 1.38
N ILE A 76 8.75 19.50 0.86
CA ILE A 76 10.10 19.66 1.41
C ILE A 76 10.17 20.98 2.15
N TYR A 77 10.69 20.95 3.36
CA TYR A 77 10.80 22.10 4.25
C TYR A 77 12.24 22.60 4.34
N ALA A 78 12.40 23.88 4.68
CA ALA A 78 13.72 24.49 4.83
C ALA A 78 14.44 23.98 6.10
N ASP A 79 13.67 23.65 7.13
CA ASP A 79 14.14 23.24 8.43
C ASP A 79 13.10 22.38 9.16
N ASP A 80 13.45 21.93 10.36
CA ASP A 80 12.62 21.09 11.23
C ASP A 80 11.36 21.81 11.77
N SER A 81 11.25 23.14 11.67
CA SER A 81 10.05 23.87 12.08
C SER A 81 8.86 23.58 11.17
N ARG A 82 9.12 23.10 9.95
CA ARG A 82 8.12 22.81 8.91
C ARG A 82 7.23 24.00 8.55
N GLU A 83 7.70 25.23 8.81
CA GLU A 83 6.96 26.46 8.48
C GLU A 83 7.14 26.84 7.01
N ASP A 84 8.39 26.81 6.52
CA ASP A 84 8.71 27.22 5.15
C ASP A 84 8.83 26.02 4.20
N VAL A 85 7.87 25.93 3.27
CA VAL A 85 7.89 24.94 2.19
C VAL A 85 8.79 25.43 1.07
N VAL A 86 9.91 24.74 0.87
CA VAL A 86 10.89 25.05 -0.18
C VAL A 86 10.49 24.42 -1.51
N ALA A 87 9.87 23.24 -1.48
CA ALA A 87 9.41 22.56 -2.68
C ALA A 87 8.15 21.74 -2.43
N ARG A 88 7.31 21.67 -3.46
CA ARG A 88 6.15 20.76 -3.53
C ARG A 88 6.31 19.88 -4.77
N LEU A 89 6.39 18.57 -4.56
CA LEU A 89 6.48 17.59 -5.64
C LEU A 89 5.19 16.77 -5.67
N GLU A 90 4.59 16.66 -6.86
CA GLU A 90 3.41 15.82 -7.02
C GLU A 90 3.76 14.34 -6.87
N HIS A 91 4.90 13.92 -7.42
CA HIS A 91 5.39 12.55 -7.41
C HIS A 91 6.90 12.53 -7.12
N LEU A 92 7.31 11.71 -6.15
CA LEU A 92 8.70 11.40 -5.85
C LEU A 92 8.86 9.87 -5.85
N VAL A 93 9.82 9.37 -6.63
CA VAL A 93 10.18 7.95 -6.64
C VAL A 93 11.43 7.78 -5.78
N ILE A 94 11.33 6.94 -4.76
CA ILE A 94 12.44 6.57 -3.89
C ILE A 94 12.83 5.15 -4.28
N ASP A 95 14.03 5.03 -4.83
CA ASP A 95 14.64 3.74 -5.11
C ASP A 95 15.34 3.25 -3.85
N VAL A 96 15.15 1.98 -3.51
CA VAL A 96 15.71 1.36 -2.29
C VAL A 96 16.44 0.10 -2.74
N ASP A 97 17.71 0.28 -3.09
CA ASP A 97 18.68 -0.80 -3.35
C ASP A 97 19.22 -1.40 -2.04
#